data_AF-A0A6A6A3B5-F1
#
_entry.id   AF-A0A6A6A3B5-F1
#
_cell.length_a   1.000
_cell.length_b   1.000
_cell.length_c   1.000
_cell.angle_alpha   90.00
_cell.angle_beta   90.00
_cell.angle_gamma   90.00
#
_symmetry.space_group_name_H-M   'P 1'
#
loop_
_entity.id
_entity.type
_entity.pdbx_description
1 polymer ?
#
loop_
_entity_poly.entity_id
_entity_poly.type
_entity_poly.pdbx_seq_one_letter_code
_entity_poly.pdbx_strand_id
1 'polypeptide(L)'
;MPSAKYTETYKKISAMGEKLKAAGKQGPSNDEQLHLYAYAKVAEGKDFAAAEKPGMFNLAAKAKYNKWKDVVEDGLTKKQAEDKYIELGQQLLAKHNN
;
A
#
# COMPACT_ATOMS: atom_id res chain seq x y z
N MET A 1 5.79 -7.00 14.12
CA MET A 1 5.43 -5.58 13.94
C MET A 1 6.38 -4.99 12.91
N PRO A 2 5.93 -4.12 12.00
CA PRO A 2 6.79 -3.47 11.02
C PRO A 2 7.85 -2.59 11.70
N SER A 3 8.92 -2.24 10.98
CA SER A 3 9.99 -1.38 11.52
C SER A 3 9.54 0.07 11.76
N ALA A 4 10.34 0.80 12.54
CA ALA A 4 10.16 2.24 12.75
C ALA A 4 10.16 3.03 11.42
N LYS A 5 11.01 2.64 10.46
CA LYS A 5 11.10 3.29 9.14
C LYS A 5 9.83 3.09 8.34
N TYR A 6 9.22 1.90 8.41
CA TYR A 6 7.91 1.64 7.81
C TYR A 6 6.84 2.54 8.42
N THR A 7 6.76 2.58 9.76
CA THR A 7 5.74 3.39 10.46
C THR A 7 5.89 4.88 10.14
N GLU A 8 7.11 5.39 10.07
CA GLU A 8 7.38 6.77 9.68
C GLU A 8 6.97 7.04 8.23
N THR A 9 7.34 6.16 7.29
CA THR A 9 6.99 6.29 5.88
C THR A 9 5.48 6.23 5.68
N TYR A 10 4.80 5.32 6.37
CA TYR A 10 3.34 5.20 6.38
C TYR A 10 2.68 6.52 6.81
N LYS A 11 3.11 7.08 7.94
CA LYS A 11 2.58 8.37 8.45
C LYS A 11 2.78 9.50 7.44
N LYS A 12 3.96 9.59 6.83
CA LYS A 12 4.26 10.60 5.81
C LYS A 12 3.38 10.44 4.58
N ILE A 13 3.18 9.21 4.09
CA ILE A 13 2.29 8.92 2.95
C ILE A 13 0.84 9.28 3.27
N SER A 14 0.33 8.94 4.45
CA SER A 14 -1.02 9.32 4.87
C SER A 14 -1.17 10.84 4.92
N ALA A 15 -0.24 11.55 5.54
CA ALA A 15 -0.26 13.01 5.62
C ALA A 15 -0.17 13.66 4.23
N MET A 16 0.66 13.11 3.33
CA MET A 16 0.74 13.56 1.94
C MET A 16 -0.60 13.37 1.21
N GLY A 17 -1.25 12.21 1.37
CA GLY A 17 -2.57 11.96 0.79
C GLY A 17 -3.63 12.95 1.27
N GLU A 18 -3.65 13.26 2.57
CA GLU A 18 -4.56 14.27 3.13
C GLU A 18 -4.25 15.67 2.61
N LYS A 19 -2.98 16.06 2.55
CA LYS A 19 -2.54 17.35 1.98
C LYS A 19 -2.96 17.51 0.52
N LEU A 20 -2.75 16.48 -0.32
CA LEU A 20 -3.13 16.52 -1.72
C LEU A 20 -4.64 16.61 -1.88
N LYS A 21 -5.40 15.84 -1.10
CA LYS A 21 -6.87 15.90 -1.09
C LYS A 21 -7.39 17.28 -0.69
N ALA A 22 -6.83 17.87 0.38
CA ALA A 22 -7.20 19.20 0.84
C ALA A 22 -6.85 20.29 -0.20
N ALA A 23 -5.76 20.11 -0.94
CA ALA A 23 -5.34 21.01 -2.01
C ALA A 23 -6.02 20.75 -3.37
N GLY A 24 -6.91 19.76 -3.47
CA GLY A 24 -7.50 19.34 -4.76
C GLY A 24 -6.49 18.84 -5.79
N LYS A 25 -5.28 18.45 -5.36
CA LYS A 25 -4.21 17.93 -6.23
C LYS A 25 -4.39 16.44 -6.45
N GLN A 26 -3.98 15.97 -7.63
CA GLN A 26 -3.97 14.54 -7.93
C GLN A 26 -2.98 13.78 -7.03
N GLY A 27 -3.48 12.70 -6.42
CA GLY A 27 -2.69 11.77 -5.61
C GLY A 27 -1.88 10.76 -6.41
N PRO A 28 -1.28 9.78 -5.72
CA PRO A 28 -0.73 8.59 -6.36
C PRO A 28 -1.79 7.91 -7.24
N SER A 29 -1.36 7.34 -8.35
CA SER A 29 -2.18 6.54 -9.27
C SER A 29 -2.81 5.34 -8.55
N ASN A 30 -3.86 4.79 -9.14
CA ASN A 30 -4.55 3.62 -8.58
C ASN A 30 -3.60 2.43 -8.38
N ASP A 31 -2.67 2.17 -9.30
CA ASP A 31 -1.73 1.06 -9.17
C ASP A 31 -0.70 1.30 -8.04
N GLU A 32 -0.16 2.52 -7.91
CA GLU A 32 0.71 2.90 -6.79
C GLU A 32 -0.01 2.70 -5.44
N GLN A 33 -1.29 3.07 -5.34
CA GLN A 33 -2.11 2.86 -4.14
C GLN A 33 -2.35 1.37 -3.84
N LEU A 34 -2.61 0.57 -4.87
CA LEU A 34 -2.81 -0.87 -4.74
C LEU A 34 -1.53 -1.58 -4.29
N HIS A 35 -0.37 -1.17 -4.81
CA HIS A 35 0.94 -1.67 -4.38
C HIS A 35 1.21 -1.33 -2.91
N LEU A 36 1.02 -0.08 -2.49
CA LEU A 36 1.16 0.31 -1.09
C LEU A 36 0.25 -0.54 -0.19
N TYR A 37 -1.00 -0.77 -0.59
CA TYR A 37 -1.93 -1.62 0.17
C TYR A 37 -1.44 -3.06 0.29
N ALA A 38 -1.04 -3.69 -0.82
CA ALA A 38 -0.60 -5.07 -0.83
C ALA A 38 0.68 -5.29 -0.01
N TYR A 39 1.68 -4.41 -0.17
CA TYR A 39 2.91 -4.46 0.63
C TYR A 39 2.65 -4.23 2.12
N ALA A 40 1.77 -3.28 2.48
CA ALA A 40 1.40 -3.05 3.86
C ALA A 40 0.77 -4.30 4.51
N LYS A 41 -0.17 -4.97 3.81
CA LYS A 41 -0.81 -6.20 4.31
C LYS A 41 0.19 -7.31 4.61
N VAL A 42 1.15 -7.53 3.71
CA VAL A 42 2.19 -8.57 3.89
C VAL A 42 3.19 -8.17 4.97
N ALA A 43 3.63 -6.90 5.01
CA ALA A 43 4.55 -6.39 6.04
C ALA A 43 3.94 -6.48 7.45
N GLU A 44 2.65 -6.19 7.60
CA GLU A 44 1.90 -6.38 8.85
C GLU A 44 1.71 -7.85 9.22
N GLY A 45 1.97 -8.77 8.29
CA GLY A 45 1.77 -10.20 8.47
C GLY A 45 0.30 -10.59 8.53
N LYS A 46 -0.55 -9.88 7.79
CA LYS A 46 -1.96 -10.27 7.62
C LYS A 46 -2.03 -11.59 6.87
N ASP A 47 -2.89 -12.47 7.35
CA ASP A 47 -3.15 -13.74 6.67
C ASP A 47 -4.09 -13.51 5.48
N PHE A 48 -3.61 -13.85 4.29
CA PHE A 48 -4.41 -13.78 3.07
C PHE A 48 -5.44 -14.91 3.01
N ALA A 49 -5.18 -16.08 3.60
CA ALA A 49 -6.12 -17.19 3.59
C ALA A 49 -7.41 -16.86 4.38
N ALA A 50 -7.29 -16.00 5.39
CA ALA A 50 -8.41 -15.46 6.15
C ALA A 50 -9.12 -14.27 5.46
N ALA A 51 -8.64 -13.80 4.31
CA ALA A 51 -9.22 -12.66 3.62
C ALA A 51 -10.49 -13.07 2.86
N GLU A 52 -11.61 -12.41 3.16
CA GLU A 52 -12.86 -12.63 2.45
C GLU A 52 -12.76 -12.16 1.00
N LYS A 53 -13.16 -13.04 0.07
CA LYS A 53 -13.19 -12.70 -1.34
C LYS A 53 -14.28 -11.66 -1.60
N PRO A 54 -13.95 -10.48 -2.13
CA PRO A 54 -14.94 -9.44 -2.38
C PRO A 54 -15.92 -9.83 -3.49
N GLY A 55 -17.16 -9.36 -3.37
CA GLY A 55 -18.20 -9.55 -4.39
C GLY A 55 -17.84 -8.91 -5.73
N MET A 56 -18.35 -9.48 -6.83
CA MET A 56 -17.96 -9.11 -8.20
C MET A 56 -18.19 -7.64 -8.55
N PHE A 57 -19.19 -7.00 -7.93
CA PHE A 57 -19.53 -5.59 -8.16
C PHE A 57 -18.71 -4.60 -7.32
N ASN A 58 -17.98 -5.07 -6.31
CA ASN A 58 -17.09 -4.21 -5.53
C ASN A 58 -15.70 -4.15 -6.21
N LEU A 59 -15.60 -3.35 -7.27
CA LEU A 59 -14.40 -3.25 -8.11
C LEU A 59 -13.16 -2.82 -7.30
N ALA A 60 -13.33 -1.89 -6.35
CA ALA A 60 -12.23 -1.39 -5.52
C ALA A 60 -11.71 -2.45 -4.55
N ALA A 61 -12.61 -3.16 -3.86
CA ALA A 61 -12.20 -4.25 -2.98
C ALA A 61 -11.60 -5.41 -3.77
N LYS A 62 -12.16 -5.73 -4.94
CA LYS A 62 -11.63 -6.74 -5.86
C LYS A 62 -10.21 -6.42 -6.32
N ALA A 63 -9.94 -5.18 -6.72
CA ALA A 63 -8.60 -4.76 -7.11
C ALA A 63 -7.59 -4.89 -5.95
N LYS A 64 -7.97 -4.46 -4.74
CA LYS A 64 -7.14 -4.61 -3.52
C LYS A 64 -6.86 -6.07 -3.19
N TYR A 65 -7.89 -6.92 -3.23
CA TYR A 65 -7.78 -8.35 -2.99
C TYR A 65 -6.85 -9.01 -4.01
N ASN A 66 -7.05 -8.74 -5.30
CA ASN A 66 -6.21 -9.29 -6.36
C ASN A 66 -4.76 -8.83 -6.22
N LYS A 67 -4.49 -7.54 -6.00
CA LYS A 67 -3.12 -7.07 -5.83
C LYS A 67 -2.44 -7.68 -4.62
N TRP A 68 -3.16 -7.84 -3.52
CA TRP A 68 -2.62 -8.51 -2.34
C TRP A 68 -2.34 -9.99 -2.61
N LYS A 69 -3.24 -10.68 -3.34
CA LYS A 69 -3.03 -12.06 -3.81
C LYS A 69 -1.74 -12.16 -4.63
N ASP A 70 -1.56 -11.30 -5.62
CA ASP A 70 -0.37 -11.30 -6.49
C ASP A 70 0.92 -11.19 -5.67
N VAL A 71 0.99 -10.24 -4.72
CA VAL A 71 2.17 -10.05 -3.86
C VAL A 71 2.41 -11.24 -2.92
N VAL A 72 1.36 -11.92 -2.46
CA VAL A 72 1.48 -13.14 -1.65
C VAL A 72 1.97 -14.32 -2.50
N GLU A 73 1.47 -14.45 -3.72
CA GLU A 73 1.86 -15.49 -4.68
C GLU A 73 3.30 -15.30 -5.18
N ASP A 74 3.77 -14.06 -5.28
CA ASP A 74 5.18 -13.71 -5.52
C ASP A 74 6.12 -14.16 -4.37
N GLY A 75 5.57 -14.63 -3.24
CA GLY A 75 6.34 -15.20 -2.14
C GLY A 75 7.13 -14.19 -1.32
N LEU A 76 6.72 -12.92 -1.28
CA LEU A 76 7.42 -11.89 -0.53
C LEU A 76 7.38 -12.19 0.97
N THR A 77 8.55 -12.13 1.60
CA THR A 77 8.64 -12.11 3.06
C THR A 77 8.12 -10.78 3.62
N LYS A 78 7.73 -10.77 4.90
CA LYS A 78 7.31 -9.54 5.60
C LYS A 78 8.33 -8.42 5.46
N LYS A 79 9.62 -8.75 5.55
CA LYS A 79 10.72 -7.79 5.42
C LYS A 79 10.83 -7.23 3.99
N GLN A 80 10.77 -8.08 2.98
CA GLN A 80 10.81 -7.62 1.58
C GLN A 80 9.60 -6.76 1.21
N ALA A 81 8.41 -7.10 1.71
CA ALA A 81 7.22 -6.29 1.53
C ALA A 81 7.37 -4.93 2.23
N GLU A 82 7.94 -4.91 3.42
CA GLU A 82 8.26 -3.68 4.14
C GLU A 82 9.24 -2.80 3.36
N ASP A 83 10.34 -3.36 2.87
CA ASP A 83 11.36 -2.66 2.09
C ASP A 83 10.75 -2.05 0.81
N LYS A 84 9.91 -2.81 0.09
CA LYS A 84 9.19 -2.32 -1.09
C LYS A 84 8.17 -1.23 -0.76
N TYR A 85 7.46 -1.34 0.37
CA TYR A 85 6.56 -0.29 0.82
C TYR A 85 7.33 1.01 1.08
N ILE A 86 8.47 0.91 1.77
CA ILE A 86 9.32 2.06 2.09
C ILE A 86 9.85 2.70 0.80
N GLU A 87 10.37 1.89 -0.12
CA GLU A 87 10.90 2.35 -1.41
C GLU A 87 9.84 3.12 -2.21
N LEU A 88 8.69 2.50 -2.44
CA LEU A 88 7.58 3.13 -3.16
C LEU A 88 7.07 4.37 -2.43
N GLY A 89 6.94 4.30 -1.10
CA GLY A 89 6.53 5.43 -0.28
C GLY A 89 7.47 6.63 -0.42
N GLN A 90 8.79 6.39 -0.39
CA GLN A 90 9.77 7.45 -0.56
C GLN A 90 9.71 8.07 -1.97
N GLN A 91 9.52 7.26 -3.01
CA GLN A 91 9.34 7.75 -4.38
C GLN A 91 8.10 8.65 -4.51
N LEU A 92 6.97 8.22 -3.94
CA LEU A 92 5.73 9.00 -3.96
C LEU A 92 5.85 10.30 -3.16
N LEU A 93 6.49 10.28 -2.00
CA LEU A 93 6.78 11.48 -1.24
C LEU A 93 7.64 12.45 -2.05
N ALA A 94 8.70 11.97 -2.69
CA ALA A 94 9.54 12.82 -3.54
C ALA A 94 8.75 13.43 -4.71
N LYS A 95 7.87 12.65 -5.34
CA LYS A 95 7.03 13.09 -6.47
C LYS A 95 5.96 14.11 -6.09
N HIS A 96 5.39 14.01 -4.88
CA HIS A 96 4.22 14.80 -4.48
C HIS A 96 4.49 15.86 -3.40
N ASN A 97 5.71 15.97 -2.86
CA ASN A 97 6.04 16.95 -1.83
C ASN A 97 6.43 18.34 -2.39
N ASN A 98 6.08 18.65 -3.65
CA ASN A 98 6.21 19.97 -4.29
C ASN A 98 4.88 20.77 -4.30
#